data_AF-A0A6B3EC25-F1
#
_entry.id   AF-A0A6B3EC25-F1
#
_cell.length_a   1.000
_cell.length_b   1.000
_cell.length_c   1.000
_cell.angle_alpha   90.00
_cell.angle_beta   90.00
_cell.angle_gamma   90.00
#
_symmetry.space_group_name_H-M   'P 1'
#
loop_
_entity.id
_entity.type
_entity.pdbx_description
1 polymer ?
#
loop_
_entity_poly.entity_id
_entity_poly.type
_entity_poly.pdbx_seq_one_letter_code
_entity_poly.pdbx_strand_id
1 'polypeptide(L)'
;TAGIAVPRRGLAELADAWHEASAANRAAAAETRFGPVAQWSAIGPYRLLTALAPETPPDHTVRPLLTPAHRDLARTAEVFLDCAGQASRTAAELGIHRQTLYYRLSRVQQLTGLDLNDGEDRLLLHMALKASRL
;
A
#
# COMPACT_ATOMS: atom_id res chain seq x y z
N THR A 1 6.12 12.64 -12.22
CA THR A 1 7.08 12.12 -11.22
C THR A 1 8.24 11.47 -11.94
N ALA A 2 9.33 11.12 -11.25
CA ALA A 2 10.44 10.37 -11.79
C ALA A 2 10.94 9.33 -10.78
N GLY A 3 11.74 8.36 -11.25
CA GLY A 3 12.34 7.33 -10.43
C GLY A 3 13.83 7.19 -10.70
N ILE A 4 14.60 6.87 -9.67
CA ILE A 4 16.05 6.72 -9.70
C ILE A 4 16.41 5.31 -9.22
N ALA A 5 17.16 4.58 -10.05
CA ALA A 5 17.74 3.29 -9.71
C ALA A 5 18.98 3.41 -8.81
N VAL A 6 19.45 2.30 -8.28
CA VAL A 6 20.78 2.25 -7.67
C VAL A 6 21.83 2.50 -8.77
N PRO A 7 22.90 3.28 -8.51
CA PRO A 7 23.97 3.48 -9.49
C PRO A 7 24.65 2.16 -9.87
N ARG A 8 24.82 1.93 -11.18
CA ARG A 8 25.48 0.73 -11.73
C ARG A 8 26.55 1.11 -12.75
N ARG A 9 27.48 0.18 -13.04
CA ARG A 9 28.59 0.41 -13.99
C ARG A 9 28.54 -0.57 -15.15
N GLY A 10 28.61 -0.03 -16.36
CA GLY A 10 28.58 -0.83 -17.58
C GLY A 10 27.16 -1.10 -18.09
N LEU A 11 27.07 -1.58 -19.34
CA LEU A 11 25.80 -1.76 -20.04
C LEU A 11 25.08 -3.06 -19.66
N ALA A 12 25.78 -4.04 -19.10
CA ALA A 12 25.20 -5.33 -18.74
C ALA A 12 24.06 -5.22 -17.72
N GLU A 13 24.10 -4.20 -16.86
CA GLU A 13 23.11 -4.00 -15.80
C GLU A 13 22.07 -2.91 -16.13
N LEU A 14 22.04 -2.43 -17.38
CA LEU A 14 21.14 -1.36 -17.79
C LEU A 14 19.66 -1.78 -17.67
N ALA A 15 19.34 -3.03 -17.98
CA ALA A 15 17.98 -3.55 -17.89
C ALA A 15 17.46 -3.53 -16.44
N ASP A 16 18.29 -3.95 -15.48
CA ASP A 16 17.94 -3.91 -14.07
C ASP A 16 17.78 -2.47 -13.57
N ALA A 17 18.72 -1.58 -13.92
CA ALA A 17 18.63 -0.17 -13.57
C ALA A 17 17.35 0.47 -14.15
N TRP A 18 16.98 0.12 -15.38
CA TRP A 18 15.74 0.59 -15.97
C TRP A 18 14.51 0.07 -15.23
N HIS A 19 14.52 -1.20 -14.81
CA HIS A 19 13.44 -1.79 -14.03
C HIS A 19 13.27 -1.08 -12.68
N GLU A 20 14.37 -0.86 -11.95
CA GLU A 20 14.37 -0.16 -10.67
C GLU A 20 13.87 1.28 -10.79
N ALA A 21 14.36 2.03 -11.80
CA ALA A 21 13.93 3.41 -12.04
C ALA A 21 12.45 3.48 -12.41
N SER A 22 11.97 2.57 -13.27
CA SER A 22 10.56 2.50 -13.67
C SER A 22 9.65 2.17 -12.50
N ALA A 23 10.06 1.21 -11.67
CA ALA A 23 9.33 0.84 -10.47
C ALA A 23 9.30 1.96 -9.41
N ALA A 24 10.42 2.66 -9.21
CA ALA A 24 10.46 3.83 -8.34
C ALA A 24 9.55 4.96 -8.85
N ASN A 25 9.51 5.18 -10.16
CA ASN A 25 8.60 6.17 -10.76
C ASN A 25 7.13 5.79 -10.55
N ARG A 26 6.76 4.51 -10.71
CA ARG A 26 5.41 4.01 -10.40
C ARG A 26 5.03 4.23 -8.94
N ALA A 27 5.93 3.91 -8.02
CA ALA A 27 5.71 4.17 -6.60
C ALA A 27 5.53 5.68 -6.32
N ALA A 28 6.30 6.56 -6.97
CA ALA A 28 6.14 8.01 -6.87
C ALA A 28 4.80 8.52 -7.40
N ALA A 29 4.26 7.88 -8.45
CA ALA A 29 2.95 8.19 -8.99
C ALA A 29 1.81 7.71 -8.07
N ALA A 30 1.98 6.55 -7.45
CA ALA A 30 1.00 5.94 -6.55
C ALA A 30 0.94 6.61 -5.17
N GLU A 31 2.08 7.10 -4.68
CA GLU A 31 2.21 7.69 -3.35
C GLU A 31 2.92 9.02 -3.35
N THR A 32 2.20 10.05 -2.93
CA THR A 32 2.70 11.44 -2.91
C THR A 32 3.93 11.61 -2.03
N ARG A 33 4.08 10.82 -0.95
CA ARG A 33 5.25 10.87 -0.05
C ARG A 33 6.58 10.51 -0.72
N PHE A 34 6.55 9.85 -1.88
CA PHE A 34 7.76 9.52 -2.64
C PHE A 34 8.03 10.52 -3.78
N GLY A 35 7.09 11.44 -4.06
CA GLY A 35 7.21 12.42 -5.12
C GLY A 35 8.10 13.63 -4.77
N PRO A 36 8.52 14.42 -5.76
CA PRO A 36 8.31 14.20 -7.20
C PRO A 36 9.30 13.18 -7.79
N VAL A 37 10.37 12.83 -7.08
CA VAL A 37 11.43 11.91 -7.51
C VAL A 37 11.67 10.87 -6.42
N ALA A 38 11.47 9.59 -6.75
CA ALA A 38 11.69 8.49 -5.81
C ALA A 38 12.99 7.73 -6.10
N GLN A 39 13.70 7.33 -5.06
CA GLN A 39 14.85 6.42 -5.17
C GLN A 39 14.40 4.99 -4.90
N TRP A 40 14.84 4.03 -5.72
CA TRP A 40 14.53 2.60 -5.55
C TRP A 40 14.82 2.09 -4.14
N SER A 41 15.92 2.52 -3.52
CA SER A 41 16.28 2.16 -2.14
C SER A 41 15.29 2.68 -1.09
N ALA A 42 14.52 3.74 -1.39
CA ALA A 42 13.65 4.45 -0.46
C ALA A 42 12.15 4.14 -0.60
N ILE A 43 11.71 3.41 -1.63
CA ILE A 43 10.28 3.09 -1.83
C ILE A 43 9.79 1.89 -0.99
N GLY A 44 10.68 1.26 -0.22
CA GLY A 44 10.33 0.19 0.73
C GLY A 44 9.58 -0.98 0.10
N PRO A 45 8.40 -1.39 0.63
CA PRO A 45 7.64 -2.54 0.13
C PRO A 45 7.15 -2.37 -1.31
N TYR A 46 7.09 -1.15 -1.84
CA TYR A 46 6.73 -0.91 -3.24
C TYR A 46 7.72 -1.54 -4.22
N ARG A 47 8.97 -1.83 -3.79
CA ARG A 47 9.91 -2.64 -4.59
C ARG A 47 9.35 -4.03 -4.91
N LEU A 48 8.69 -4.66 -3.93
CA LEU A 48 8.07 -5.97 -4.11
C LEU A 48 6.75 -5.85 -4.88
N LEU A 49 5.91 -4.88 -4.51
CA LEU A 49 4.59 -4.71 -5.15
C LEU A 49 4.70 -4.41 -6.64
N THR A 50 5.66 -3.57 -7.04
CA THR A 50 5.87 -3.23 -8.46
C THR A 50 6.39 -4.42 -9.28
N ALA A 51 7.11 -5.36 -8.66
CA ALA A 51 7.58 -6.59 -9.29
C ALA A 51 6.50 -7.68 -9.37
N LEU A 52 5.61 -7.76 -8.38
CA LEU A 52 4.55 -8.78 -8.32
C LEU A 52 3.29 -8.42 -9.09
N ALA A 53 2.98 -7.13 -9.22
CA ALA A 53 1.65 -6.67 -9.65
C ALA A 53 1.61 -5.77 -10.91
N PRO A 54 2.49 -5.88 -11.93
CA PRO A 54 2.20 -5.20 -13.18
C PRO A 54 0.92 -5.84 -13.78
N GLU A 55 -0.18 -5.09 -13.83
CA GLU A 55 -1.45 -5.45 -14.51
C GLU A 55 -2.40 -6.45 -13.81
N THR A 56 -2.19 -6.82 -12.54
CA THR A 56 -3.13 -7.74 -11.86
C THR A 56 -4.34 -6.97 -11.31
N PRO A 57 -5.59 -7.40 -11.59
CA PRO A 57 -6.78 -6.77 -11.00
C PRO A 57 -6.73 -6.85 -9.47
N PRO A 58 -7.41 -5.92 -8.75
CA PRO A 58 -7.45 -5.98 -7.30
C PRO A 58 -7.96 -7.33 -6.81
N ASP A 59 -7.34 -7.83 -5.74
CA ASP A 59 -7.75 -9.09 -5.13
C ASP A 59 -9.26 -9.10 -4.84
N HIS A 60 -9.91 -10.21 -5.20
CA HIS A 60 -11.35 -10.36 -5.12
C HIS A 60 -11.92 -10.15 -3.71
N THR A 61 -11.16 -10.51 -2.67
CA THR A 61 -11.51 -10.37 -1.26
C THR A 61 -11.51 -8.91 -0.84
N VAL A 62 -10.56 -8.13 -1.34
CA VAL A 62 -10.40 -6.70 -1.00
C VAL A 62 -11.22 -5.79 -1.93
N ARG A 63 -11.58 -6.25 -3.13
CA ARG A 63 -12.34 -5.48 -4.13
C ARG A 63 -13.59 -4.76 -3.59
N PRO A 64 -14.43 -5.35 -2.72
CA PRO A 64 -15.58 -4.64 -2.14
C PRO A 64 -15.19 -3.37 -1.38
N LEU A 65 -14.06 -3.40 -0.68
CA LEU A 65 -13.54 -2.29 0.12
C LEU A 65 -13.01 -1.13 -0.74
N LEU A 66 -12.60 -1.39 -1.98
CA LEU A 66 -12.00 -0.40 -2.88
C LEU A 66 -13.02 0.48 -3.63
N THR A 67 -14.31 0.29 -3.37
CA THR A 67 -15.36 1.10 -3.99
C THR A 67 -15.37 2.54 -3.45
N PRO A 68 -15.82 3.54 -4.22
CA PRO A 68 -15.89 4.93 -3.75
C PRO A 68 -16.71 5.11 -2.46
N ALA A 69 -17.74 4.28 -2.26
CA ALA A 69 -18.58 4.29 -1.07
C ALA A 69 -17.86 3.85 0.22
N HIS A 70 -16.71 3.19 0.09
CA HIS A 70 -15.95 2.63 1.22
C HIS A 70 -14.54 3.26 1.36
N ARG A 71 -14.30 4.40 0.70
CA ARG A 71 -13.02 5.13 0.75
C ARG A 71 -12.53 5.38 2.18
N ASP A 72 -13.42 5.78 3.09
CA ASP A 72 -13.07 6.02 4.50
C ASP A 72 -12.69 4.75 5.25
N LEU A 73 -13.31 3.62 4.90
CA LEU A 73 -12.99 2.30 5.48
C LEU A 73 -11.64 1.81 4.96
N ALA A 74 -11.39 1.91 3.65
CA ALA A 74 -10.11 1.59 3.04
C ALA A 74 -8.97 2.43 3.67
N ARG A 75 -9.17 3.75 3.80
CA ARG A 75 -8.22 4.65 4.49
C ARG A 75 -8.01 4.24 5.94
N THR A 76 -9.08 3.89 6.65
CA THR A 76 -8.97 3.50 8.06
C THR A 76 -8.18 2.20 8.24
N ALA A 77 -8.46 1.18 7.40
CA ALA A 77 -7.73 -0.08 7.40
C ALA A 77 -6.25 0.12 7.07
N GLU A 78 -5.95 0.95 6.06
CA GLU A 78 -4.56 1.23 5.70
C GLU A 78 -3.80 1.94 6.83
N VAL A 79 -4.36 3.00 7.42
CA VAL A 79 -3.71 3.71 8.52
C VAL A 79 -3.55 2.80 9.75
N PHE A 80 -4.49 1.89 9.97
CA PHE A 80 -4.35 0.86 11.01
C PHE A 80 -3.14 -0.04 10.78
N LEU A 81 -2.98 -0.54 9.55
CA LEU A 81 -1.88 -1.43 9.17
C LEU A 81 -0.54 -0.69 9.12
N ASP A 82 -0.50 0.56 8.64
CA ASP A 82 0.68 1.43 8.68
C ASP A 82 1.11 1.75 10.13
N CYS A 83 0.16 1.81 11.06
CA CYS A 83 0.42 1.93 12.50
C CYS A 83 0.72 0.59 13.20
N ALA A 84 1.02 -0.48 12.44
CA ALA A 84 1.28 -1.82 12.94
C ALA A 84 0.14 -2.39 13.82
N GLY A 85 -1.11 -2.04 13.50
CA GLY A 85 -2.30 -2.47 14.25
C GLY A 85 -2.52 -1.77 15.59
N GLN A 86 -1.78 -0.69 15.89
CA GLN A 86 -1.90 0.03 17.16
C GLN A 86 -3.09 0.99 17.17
N ALA A 87 -4.23 0.53 17.69
CA ALA A 87 -5.48 1.29 17.68
C ALA A 87 -5.38 2.73 18.21
N SER A 88 -4.62 2.98 19.30
CA SER A 88 -4.45 4.33 19.84
C SER A 88 -3.72 5.26 18.87
N ARG A 89 -2.66 4.77 18.21
CA ARG A 89 -1.91 5.55 17.20
C ARG A 89 -2.75 5.80 15.96
N THR A 90 -3.47 4.77 15.50
CA THR A 90 -4.38 4.88 14.35
C THR A 90 -5.50 5.91 14.60
N ALA A 91 -6.12 5.87 15.79
CA ALA A 91 -7.18 6.81 16.14
C ALA A 91 -6.66 8.26 16.18
N ALA A 92 -5.46 8.47 16.73
CA ALA A 92 -4.79 9.78 16.74
C ALA A 92 -4.47 10.27 15.31
N GLU A 93 -3.88 9.42 14.48
CA GLU A 93 -3.53 9.74 13.09
C GLU A 93 -4.77 10.09 12.24
N LEU A 94 -5.89 9.40 12.48
CA LEU A 94 -7.16 9.65 11.78
C LEU A 94 -7.98 10.80 12.37
N GLY A 95 -7.62 11.30 13.56
CA GLY A 95 -8.42 12.31 14.28
C GLY A 95 -9.81 11.81 14.69
N ILE A 96 -9.95 10.53 15.02
CA ILE A 96 -11.24 9.91 15.39
C ILE A 96 -11.20 9.27 16.78
N HIS A 97 -12.37 9.07 17.38
CA HIS A 97 -12.49 8.34 18.63
C HIS A 97 -12.22 6.84 18.43
N ARG A 98 -11.65 6.17 19.45
CA ARG A 98 -11.32 4.73 19.41
C ARG A 98 -12.53 3.84 19.11
N GLN A 99 -13.72 4.21 19.60
CA GLN A 99 -14.96 3.48 19.28
C GLN A 99 -15.31 3.55 17.79
N THR A 100 -15.16 4.72 17.17
CA THR A 100 -15.37 4.91 15.73
C THR A 100 -14.37 4.08 14.92
N LEU A 101 -13.11 4.02 15.36
CA LEU A 101 -12.10 3.16 14.76
C LEU A 101 -12.54 1.69 14.79
N TYR A 102 -12.92 1.15 15.94
CA TYR A 102 -13.35 -0.24 16.05
C TYR A 102 -14.60 -0.55 15.21
N TYR A 103 -15.56 0.36 15.15
CA TYR A 103 -16.71 0.22 14.26
C TYR A 103 -16.27 0.10 12.79
N ARG A 104 -15.37 0.99 12.34
CA ARG A 104 -14.86 0.96 10.96
C ARG A 104 -14.06 -0.31 10.66
N LEU A 105 -13.19 -0.74 11.57
CA LEU A 105 -12.42 -1.99 11.41
C LEU A 105 -13.34 -3.22 11.40
N SER A 106 -14.36 -3.26 12.25
CA SER A 106 -15.39 -4.30 12.20
C SER A 106 -16.11 -4.33 10.85
N ARG A 107 -16.46 -3.14 10.31
CA ARG A 107 -17.08 -3.06 8.99
C ARG A 107 -16.16 -3.51 7.86
N VAL A 108 -14.86 -3.24 7.96
CA VAL A 108 -13.85 -3.75 7.01
C VAL A 108 -13.87 -5.28 7.02
N GLN A 109 -13.75 -5.90 8.20
CA GLN A 109 -13.78 -7.37 8.33
C GLN A 109 -15.09 -7.98 7.80
N GLN A 110 -16.23 -7.32 8.01
CA GLN A 110 -17.52 -7.77 7.44
C GLN A 110 -17.57 -7.70 5.91
N LEU A 111 -16.94 -6.69 5.30
CA LEU A 111 -16.96 -6.49 3.86
C LEU A 111 -15.98 -7.41 3.13
N THR A 112 -14.83 -7.69 3.74
CA THR A 112 -13.77 -8.49 3.13
C THR A 112 -13.78 -9.94 3.60
N GLY A 113 -14.35 -10.25 4.76
CA GLY A 113 -14.25 -11.56 5.40
C GLY A 113 -12.89 -11.85 6.04
N LEU A 114 -11.97 -10.87 6.05
CA LEU A 114 -10.63 -10.99 6.63
C LEU A 114 -10.67 -10.79 8.15
N ASP A 115 -9.83 -11.52 8.89
CA ASP A 115 -9.57 -11.33 10.32
C ASP A 115 -8.33 -10.45 10.54
N LEU A 116 -8.54 -9.27 11.14
CA LEU A 116 -7.43 -8.35 11.42
C LEU A 116 -6.55 -8.78 12.60
N ASN A 117 -6.86 -9.89 13.28
CA ASN A 117 -5.96 -10.52 14.24
C ASN A 117 -5.03 -11.56 13.57
N ASP A 118 -5.35 -12.00 12.36
CA ASP A 118 -4.51 -12.92 11.61
C ASP A 118 -3.37 -12.19 10.86
N GLY A 119 -2.22 -12.84 10.73
CA GLY A 119 -1.05 -12.27 10.08
C GLY A 119 -1.17 -12.18 8.56
N GLU A 120 -1.65 -13.26 7.93
CA GLU A 120 -1.76 -13.38 6.48
C GLU A 120 -2.88 -12.47 5.96
N ASP A 121 -4.00 -12.41 6.66
CA ASP A 121 -5.13 -11.55 6.30
C ASP A 121 -4.75 -10.06 6.34
N ARG A 122 -3.98 -9.64 7.37
CA ARG A 122 -3.43 -8.28 7.43
C ARG A 122 -2.46 -8.01 6.29
N LEU A 123 -1.58 -8.95 5.98
CA LEU A 123 -0.61 -8.82 4.89
C LEU A 123 -1.32 -8.67 3.54
N LEU A 124 -2.27 -9.56 3.25
CA LEU A 124 -3.10 -9.51 2.04
C LEU A 124 -3.80 -8.15 1.92
N LEU A 125 -4.49 -7.71 2.98
CA LEU A 125 -5.18 -6.43 2.99
C LEU A 125 -4.24 -5.26 2.75
N HIS A 126 -3.07 -5.25 3.42
CA HIS A 126 -2.11 -4.15 3.31
C HIS A 126 -1.51 -4.05 1.91
N MET A 127 -1.12 -5.20 1.34
CA MET A 127 -0.60 -5.25 -0.03
C MET A 127 -1.65 -4.82 -1.04
N ALA A 128 -2.88 -5.33 -0.94
CA ALA A 128 -3.96 -5.00 -1.85
C ALA A 128 -4.33 -3.51 -1.82
N LEU A 129 -4.39 -2.89 -0.64
CA LEU A 129 -4.67 -1.46 -0.48
C LEU A 129 -3.57 -0.58 -1.09
N LYS A 130 -2.30 -0.97 -0.96
CA LYS A 130 -1.17 -0.24 -1.56
C LYS A 130 -1.07 -0.48 -3.07
N ALA A 131 -1.31 -1.71 -3.52
CA ALA A 131 -1.27 -2.09 -4.92
C ALA A 131 -2.42 -1.47 -5.72
N SER A 132 -3.58 -1.18 -5.11
CA SER A 132 -4.70 -0.56 -5.83
C SER A 132 -4.42 0.87 -6.32
N ARG A 133 -3.27 1.46 -5.95
CA ARG A 133 -2.82 2.79 -6.40
C ARG A 133 -1.66 2.73 -7.40
N LEU A 134 -1.09 1.53 -7.63
CA LEU A 134 0.09 1.29 -8.46
C LEU A 134 -0.18 1.18 -9.96
#